data_AF-A0A4W5MQ83-F1
#
_entry.id   AF-A0A4W5MQ83-F1
#
_cell.length_a   1.000
_cell.length_b   1.000
_cell.length_c   1.000
_cell.angle_alpha   90.00
_cell.angle_beta   90.00
_cell.angle_gamma   90.00
#
_symmetry.space_group_name_H-M   'P 1'
#
loop_
_entity.id
_entity.type
_entity.pdbx_description
1 polymer ?
#
loop_
_entity_poly.entity_id
_entity_poly.type
_entity_poly.pdbx_seq_one_letter_code
_entity_poly.pdbx_strand_id
1 'polypeptide(L)'
;MSPMKLCVPGDRLCSTEDCMPGTGVYLRHGYIYSSLAGYVLRKNEGEELPVISVVRETEAQLLPDVGAIVTCKVTSINPRFAKVHILYVGSTPLKDRFRGTIRKEDVRATEKDRVCF
;
A
#
# COMPACT_ATOMS: atom_id res chain seq x y z
N MET A 1 -17.92 -21.19 -4.06
CA MET A 1 -17.16 -20.14 -3.36
C MET A 1 -17.43 -20.32 -1.88
N SER A 2 -16.47 -20.81 -1.11
CA SER A 2 -16.59 -20.88 0.35
C SER A 2 -16.80 -19.46 0.90
N PRO A 3 -17.68 -19.29 1.90
CA PRO A 3 -17.99 -17.96 2.42
C PRO A 3 -16.72 -17.32 2.97
N MET A 4 -16.38 -16.12 2.48
CA MET A 4 -15.30 -15.35 3.08
C MET A 4 -15.68 -15.05 4.52
N LYS A 5 -14.87 -15.55 5.46
CA LYS A 5 -15.14 -15.36 6.89
C LYS A 5 -14.88 -13.90 7.23
N LEU A 6 -15.94 -13.18 7.61
CA LEU A 6 -15.83 -11.84 8.16
C LEU A 6 -15.29 -11.94 9.59
N CYS A 7 -14.40 -11.04 9.96
CA CYS A 7 -13.85 -10.94 11.31
C CYS A 7 -13.87 -9.49 11.79
N VAL A 8 -13.95 -9.31 13.10
CA VAL A 8 -13.81 -8.02 13.78
C VAL A 8 -12.51 -7.96 14.57
N PRO A 9 -11.99 -6.75 14.87
CA PRO A 9 -10.80 -6.61 15.70
C PRO A 9 -11.01 -7.29 17.05
N GLY A 10 -10.09 -8.17 17.43
CA GLY A 10 -10.17 -8.99 18.65
C GLY A 10 -10.66 -10.43 18.44
N ASP A 11 -11.15 -10.77 17.25
CA ASP A 11 -11.52 -12.15 16.94
C ASP A 11 -10.29 -13.06 16.89
N ARG A 12 -10.40 -14.25 17.51
CA ARG A 12 -9.35 -15.28 17.47
C ARG A 12 -9.46 -16.08 16.16
N LEU A 13 -8.38 -16.08 15.39
CA LEU A 13 -8.32 -16.73 14.07
C LEU A 13 -7.70 -18.12 14.16
N CYS A 14 -6.47 -18.23 14.68
CA CYS A 14 -5.74 -19.50 14.75
C CYS A 14 -4.64 -19.50 15.83
N SER A 15 -4.04 -20.67 16.08
CA SER A 15 -2.82 -20.80 16.88
C SER A 15 -1.59 -20.47 16.05
N THR A 16 -0.50 -20.08 16.73
CA THR A 16 0.81 -19.80 16.08
C THR A 16 1.44 -21.08 15.49
N GLU A 17 1.05 -22.25 16.01
CA GLU A 17 1.56 -23.56 15.56
C GLU A 17 0.97 -23.99 14.21
N ASP A 18 -0.24 -23.54 13.91
CA ASP A 18 -1.00 -23.97 12.72
C ASP A 18 -0.93 -22.98 11.56
N CYS A 19 -0.55 -21.72 11.83
CA CYS A 19 -0.64 -20.61 10.88
C CYS A 19 0.40 -19.53 11.17
N MET A 20 0.81 -18.81 10.13
CA MET A 20 1.67 -17.64 10.25
C MET A 20 0.87 -16.33 10.21
N PRO A 21 1.22 -15.32 11.03
CA PRO A 21 0.56 -14.03 11.01
C PRO A 21 0.97 -13.22 9.77
N GLY A 22 -0.01 -12.79 8.97
CA GLY A 22 0.17 -11.88 7.84
C GLY A 22 -0.31 -10.46 8.14
N THR A 23 -0.66 -9.71 7.10
CA THR A 23 -1.17 -8.33 7.23
C THR A 23 -2.52 -8.28 7.94
N GLY A 24 -2.72 -7.34 8.86
CA GLY A 24 -4.01 -7.11 9.51
C GLY A 24 -4.33 -8.03 10.70
N VAL A 25 -3.38 -8.86 11.12
CA VAL A 25 -3.48 -9.72 12.32
C VAL A 25 -2.34 -9.41 13.29
N TYR A 26 -2.50 -9.79 14.55
CA TYR A 26 -1.47 -9.69 15.57
C TYR A 26 -1.40 -10.97 16.41
N LEU A 27 -0.23 -11.23 16.97
CA LEU A 27 0.01 -12.38 17.82
C LEU A 27 -0.04 -11.96 19.29
N ARG A 28 -0.80 -12.69 20.10
CA ARG A 28 -0.87 -12.47 21.54
C ARG A 28 -1.02 -13.81 22.26
N HIS A 29 -0.13 -14.08 23.22
CA HIS A 29 -0.13 -15.30 24.04
C HIS A 29 -0.27 -16.60 23.24
N GLY A 30 0.44 -16.72 22.11
CA GLY A 30 0.43 -17.94 21.27
C GLY A 30 -0.75 -18.06 20.31
N TYR A 31 -1.69 -17.10 20.32
CA TYR A 31 -2.82 -17.05 19.40
C TYR A 31 -2.74 -15.84 18.46
N ILE A 32 -3.26 -16.02 17.25
CA ILE A 32 -3.40 -14.99 16.22
C ILE A 32 -4.80 -14.38 16.34
N TYR A 33 -4.84 -13.08 16.50
CA TYR A 33 -6.06 -12.28 16.59
C TYR A 33 -6.15 -11.31 15.42
N SER A 34 -7.37 -10.96 15.04
CA SER A 34 -7.58 -9.92 14.03
C SER A 34 -7.32 -8.52 14.61
N SER A 35 -6.53 -7.71 13.93
CA SER A 35 -6.39 -6.26 14.21
C SER A 35 -7.41 -5.42 13.45
N LEU A 36 -7.97 -5.96 12.36
CA LEU A 36 -8.79 -5.23 11.41
C LEU A 36 -10.18 -5.86 11.26
N ALA A 37 -11.20 -5.02 11.10
CA ALA A 37 -12.50 -5.50 10.64
C ALA A 37 -12.40 -5.77 9.14
N GLY A 38 -12.68 -6.99 8.68
CA GLY A 38 -12.55 -7.34 7.27
C GLY A 38 -12.69 -8.84 7.00
N TYR A 39 -12.25 -9.25 5.81
CA TYR A 39 -12.30 -10.63 5.36
C TYR A 39 -11.00 -11.35 5.64
N VAL A 40 -11.11 -12.57 6.18
CA VAL A 40 -9.96 -13.43 6.43
C VAL A 40 -9.55 -14.11 5.12
N LEU A 41 -8.34 -13.81 4.67
CA LEU A 41 -7.66 -14.48 3.57
C LEU A 41 -6.62 -15.45 4.13
N ARG A 42 -6.84 -16.73 3.87
CA ARG A 42 -5.85 -17.79 4.14
C ARG A 42 -5.14 -18.11 2.83
N LYS A 43 -3.87 -17.74 2.73
CA LYS A 43 -3.03 -18.08 1.57
C LYS A 43 -2.17 -19.29 1.95
N ASN A 44 -2.41 -20.40 1.27
CA ASN A 44 -1.59 -21.59 1.41
C ASN A 44 -0.54 -21.56 0.28
N GLU A 45 0.68 -21.14 0.59
CA GLU A 45 1.83 -21.43 -0.28
C GLU A 45 2.32 -22.82 0.12
N GLY A 46 2.35 -23.75 -0.84
CA GLY A 46 2.53 -25.18 -0.59
C GLY A 46 3.77 -25.49 0.26
N GLU A 47 3.63 -26.51 1.12
CA GLU A 47 4.57 -27.03 2.14
C GLU A 47 4.80 -26.18 3.41
N GLU A 48 4.50 -24.88 3.43
CA GLU A 48 4.67 -24.05 4.63
C GLU A 48 3.34 -23.72 5.34
N LEU A 49 3.44 -23.30 6.61
CA LEU A 49 2.29 -22.95 7.43
C LEU A 49 1.45 -21.87 6.73
N PRO A 50 0.12 -22.02 6.67
CA PRO A 50 -0.74 -21.11 5.94
C PRO A 50 -0.71 -19.71 6.55
N VAL A 51 -0.52 -18.70 5.70
CA VAL A 51 -0.47 -17.30 6.13
C VAL A 51 -1.88 -16.76 6.22
N ILE A 52 -2.26 -16.28 7.41
CA ILE A 52 -3.54 -15.63 7.64
C ILE A 52 -3.36 -14.12 7.54
N SER A 53 -4.06 -13.50 6.61
CA SER A 53 -4.16 -12.05 6.48
C SER A 53 -5.61 -11.61 6.57
N VAL A 54 -5.84 -10.42 7.12
CA VAL A 54 -7.17 -9.80 7.14
C VAL A 54 -7.09 -8.56 6.27
N VAL A 55 -7.89 -8.57 5.20
CA VAL A 55 -7.98 -7.44 4.27
C VAL A 55 -9.34 -6.79 4.40
N ARG A 56 -9.34 -5.46 4.25
CA ARG A 56 -10.55 -4.71 3.97
C ARG A 56 -10.76 -4.70 2.46
N GLU A 57 -12.01 -4.68 2.02
CA GLU A 57 -12.37 -4.43 0.61
C GLU A 57 -11.90 -3.06 0.10
N THR A 58 -11.38 -2.20 0.97
CA THR A 58 -10.64 -1.02 0.55
C THR A 58 -9.36 -1.49 -0.16
N GLU A 59 -9.45 -1.56 -1.48
CA GLU A 59 -8.41 -1.96 -2.44
C GLU A 59 -7.01 -1.61 -1.93
N ALA A 60 -6.12 -2.60 -1.98
CA ALA A 60 -4.73 -2.47 -1.58
C ALA A 60 -4.16 -1.16 -2.11
N GLN A 61 -3.80 -0.26 -1.19
CA GLN A 61 -3.19 1.00 -1.53
C GLN A 61 -1.84 0.68 -2.18
N LEU A 62 -1.76 0.83 -3.50
CA LEU A 62 -0.51 0.68 -4.23
C LEU A 62 0.44 1.78 -3.77
N LEU A 63 1.57 1.35 -3.22
CA LEU A 63 2.67 2.24 -2.87
C LEU A 63 3.54 2.45 -4.12
N PRO A 64 3.89 3.69 -4.47
CA PRO A 64 4.81 3.95 -5.56
C PRO A 64 6.23 3.52 -5.18
N ASP A 65 6.82 2.63 -5.99
CA ASP A 65 8.21 2.19 -5.82
C ASP A 65 9.22 3.12 -6.51
N VAL A 66 10.49 3.04 -6.10
CA VAL A 66 11.59 3.82 -6.70
C VAL A 66 11.76 3.41 -8.17
N GLY A 67 11.68 4.40 -9.07
CA GLY A 67 11.78 4.18 -10.52
C GLY A 67 10.44 3.92 -11.21
N ALA A 68 9.33 3.86 -10.47
CA ALA A 68 8.01 3.75 -11.07
C ALA A 68 7.61 5.03 -11.83
N ILE A 69 7.01 4.86 -13.01
CA ILE A 69 6.47 5.98 -13.80
C ILE A 69 5.07 6.32 -13.25
N VAL A 70 4.88 7.58 -12.87
CA VAL A 70 3.65 8.04 -12.25
C VAL A 70 3.06 9.22 -13.02
N THR A 71 1.73 9.27 -13.11
CA THR A 71 1.02 10.44 -13.63
C THR A 71 0.54 11.29 -12.46
N CYS A 72 0.94 12.56 -12.47
CA CYS A 72 0.67 13.49 -11.38
C CYS A 72 0.08 14.81 -11.89
N LYS A 73 -0.71 15.48 -11.03
CA LYS A 73 -1.27 16.81 -11.25
C LYS A 73 -0.47 17.83 -10.45
N VAL A 74 0.00 18.89 -11.11
CA VAL A 74 0.67 20.01 -10.45
C VAL A 74 -0.34 20.79 -9.60
N THR A 75 0.00 21.03 -8.34
CA THR A 75 -0.85 21.81 -7.41
C THR A 75 -0.36 23.22 -7.20
N SER A 76 0.95 23.38 -7.02
CA SER A 76 1.56 24.66 -6.72
C SER A 76 2.98 24.66 -7.26
N ILE A 77 3.35 25.75 -7.91
CA ILE A 77 4.66 25.94 -8.52
C ILE A 77 5.38 27.00 -7.68
N ASN A 78 6.60 26.66 -7.25
CA ASN A 78 7.54 27.61 -6.67
C ASN A 78 8.80 27.63 -7.54
N PRO A 79 9.56 28.73 -7.57
CA PRO A 79 10.80 28.82 -8.37
C PRO A 79 11.85 27.76 -8.03
N ARG A 80 11.79 27.17 -6.83
CA ARG A 80 12.70 26.11 -6.36
C ARG A 80 12.14 24.69 -6.57
N PHE A 81 10.82 24.53 -6.53
CA PHE A 81 10.17 23.22 -6.60
C PHE A 81 8.70 23.33 -7.01
N ALA A 82 8.19 22.31 -7.68
CA ALA A 82 6.77 22.12 -7.95
C ALA A 82 6.19 21.05 -7.01
N LYS A 83 5.09 21.38 -6.33
CA LYS A 83 4.28 20.41 -5.58
C LYS A 83 3.31 19.73 -6.55
N VAL A 84 3.24 18.41 -6.47
CA VAL A 84 2.36 17.60 -7.30
C VAL A 84 1.55 16.64 -6.45
N HIS A 85 0.38 16.25 -6.93
CA HIS A 85 -0.36 15.09 -6.42
C HIS A 85 -0.25 13.96 -7.42
N ILE A 86 0.12 12.76 -6.99
CA ILE A 86 0.13 11.57 -7.82
C ILE A 86 -1.30 11.03 -7.89
N LEU A 87 -1.76 10.73 -9.11
CA LEU A 87 -3.09 10.16 -9.37
C LEU A 87 -2.99 8.72 -9.87
N TYR A 88 -1.96 8.41 -10.65
CA TYR A 88 -1.76 7.07 -11.22
C TYR A 88 -0.33 6.62 -11.03
N VAL A 89 -0.15 5.35 -10.71
CA VAL A 89 1.13 4.66 -10.75
C VAL A 89 1.03 3.64 -11.90
N GLY A 90 1.83 3.82 -12.95
CA GLY A 90 1.67 3.06 -14.19
C GLY A 90 0.27 3.24 -14.80
N SER A 91 -0.51 2.16 -14.83
CA SER A 91 -1.88 2.12 -15.35
C SER A 91 -2.97 2.09 -14.27
N THR A 92 -2.59 1.98 -12.99
CA THR A 92 -3.58 1.81 -11.90
C THR A 92 -3.87 3.15 -11.22
N PRO A 93 -5.16 3.55 -11.11
CA PRO A 93 -5.54 4.74 -10.36
C PRO A 93 -5.33 4.53 -8.85
N LEU A 94 -4.80 5.55 -8.17
CA LEU A 94 -4.71 5.58 -6.72
C LEU A 94 -5.89 6.39 -6.16
N LYS A 95 -6.57 5.84 -5.15
CA LYS A 95 -7.65 6.53 -4.42
C LYS A 95 -7.11 7.69 -3.59
N ASP A 96 -5.99 7.46 -2.91
CA ASP A 96 -5.33 8.46 -2.09
C ASP A 96 -4.35 9.31 -2.89
N ARG A 97 -4.44 10.63 -2.68
CA ARG A 97 -3.58 11.61 -3.34
C ARG A 97 -2.23 11.66 -2.65
N PHE A 98 -1.26 10.92 -3.16
CA PHE A 98 0.12 11.02 -2.68
C PHE A 98 0.72 12.37 -3.07
N ARG A 99 1.46 12.98 -2.15
CA ARG A 99 2.08 14.29 -2.37
C ARG A 99 3.52 14.10 -2.85
N GLY A 100 3.80 14.57 -4.06
CA GLY A 100 5.14 14.59 -4.67
C GLY A 100 5.74 16.00 -4.69
N THR A 101 7.06 16.06 -4.79
CA THR A 101 7.79 17.32 -5.00
C THR A 101 8.80 17.11 -6.12
N ILE A 102 8.74 17.96 -7.14
CA ILE A 102 9.71 17.99 -8.24
C ILE A 102 10.63 19.19 -8.01
N ARG A 103 11.93 18.95 -7.88
CA ARG A 103 12.92 20.02 -7.70
C ARG A 103 13.34 20.58 -9.05
N LYS A 104 13.78 21.84 -9.08
CA LYS A 104 14.27 22.50 -10.31
C LYS A 104 15.38 21.68 -11.01
N GLU A 105 16.27 21.09 -10.22
CA GLU A 105 17.43 20.31 -10.68
C GLU A 105 17.08 19.00 -11.40
N ASP A 106 15.84 18.53 -11.23
CA ASP A 106 15.34 17.25 -11.73
C ASP A 106 14.38 17.40 -12.94
N VAL A 107 14.16 18.64 -13.41
CA VAL A 107 13.22 18.91 -14.52
C VAL A 107 13.79 18.50 -15.88
N ARG A 108 15.10 18.65 -16.09
CA ARG A 108 15.77 18.32 -17.36
C ARG A 108 17.13 17.65 -17.13
N ALA A 109 17.45 16.66 -17.97
CA ALA A 109 18.76 16.02 -18.01
C ALA A 109 19.85 16.94 -18.63
N THR A 110 19.46 17.88 -19.49
CA THR A 110 20.34 18.86 -20.17
C THR A 110 19.76 20.28 -20.05
N GLU A 111 20.63 21.29 -19.97
CA GLU A 111 20.29 22.72 -19.71
C GLU A 111 19.55 23.00 -18.38
N LYS A 112 20.05 22.42 -17.27
CA LYS A 112 19.49 22.63 -15.92
C LYS A 112 19.42 24.11 -15.50
N ASP A 113 20.34 24.95 -15.99
CA ASP A 113 20.42 26.37 -15.62
C ASP A 113 19.36 27.28 -16.26
N ARG A 114 18.77 26.89 -17.39
CA ARG A 114 17.77 27.71 -18.11
C ARG A 114 16.32 27.42 -17.72
N VAL A 115 16.09 26.58 -16.73
CA VAL A 115 14.73 26.27 -16.27
C VAL A 115 14.16 27.49 -15.51
N CYS A 116 13.37 28.29 -16.21
CA CYS A 116 12.50 29.30 -15.63
C CYS A 116 11.12 28.66 -15.39
N PHE A 117 10.63 28.73 -14.14
CA PHE A 117 9.24 28.40 -13.81
C PHE A 117 8.33 29.57 -14.13
#